data_AF-A0A1T5BBK6-F1
#
_entry.id   AF-A0A1T5BBK6-F1
#
_cell.length_a   1.000
_cell.length_b   1.000
_cell.length_c   1.000
_cell.angle_alpha   90.00
_cell.angle_beta   90.00
_cell.angle_gamma   90.00
#
_symmetry.space_group_name_H-M   'P 1'
#
loop_
_entity.id
_entity.type
_entity.pdbx_description
1 polymer ?
#
loop_
_entity_poly.entity_id
_entity_poly.type
_entity_poly.pdbx_seq_one_letter_code
_entity_poly.pdbx_strand_id
1 'polypeptide(L)'
;MKNSILALFTLLIFIPKHSSAQDNGAVIAGAVGALAAIGAGVAAVEQMKERAELTATEWLLANNPEITSFSLQTIDFDGKKLKDMSSASVITFKIQEFVPSDKPELDGKKQVLLGFTSHGWINEYGIDFNKIKWFLIDEAEWTKMMVAYVKVASSEKNDASLESILRDGKIVNKGVRVKSKMTIPFYQLSGDMYVVTDYSSEMKFIYNERSLGIFLKDTRDLVQIKRGSLIELHEFFFDN
;
A
#
# COMPACT_ATOMS: atom_id res chain seq x y z
N MET A 1 -44.53 61.24 -28.16
CA MET A 1 -45.32 59.99 -28.20
C MET A 1 -44.90 59.24 -29.45
N LYS A 2 -44.60 57.96 -29.50
CA LYS A 2 -44.25 56.91 -28.54
C LYS A 2 -43.80 55.73 -29.43
N ASN A 3 -42.85 54.93 -28.96
CA ASN A 3 -42.61 53.55 -29.39
C ASN A 3 -41.93 53.30 -30.76
N SER A 4 -40.59 53.35 -30.77
CA SER A 4 -39.77 52.46 -31.61
C SER A 4 -38.46 52.07 -30.90
N ILE A 5 -38.57 51.62 -29.64
CA ILE A 5 -37.51 50.92 -28.91
C ILE A 5 -38.14 49.64 -28.36
N LEU A 6 -38.38 48.65 -29.20
CA LEU A 6 -38.72 47.30 -28.76
C LEU A 6 -38.54 46.27 -29.88
N ALA A 7 -37.34 46.17 -30.44
CA ALA A 7 -37.03 45.08 -31.38
C ALA A 7 -35.57 44.62 -31.29
N LEU A 8 -34.93 44.74 -30.12
CA LEU A 8 -33.58 44.22 -29.90
C LEU A 8 -33.47 43.27 -28.70
N PHE A 9 -34.59 42.94 -28.02
CA PHE A 9 -34.58 42.07 -26.84
C PHE A 9 -35.07 40.64 -27.05
N THR A 10 -35.47 40.27 -28.27
CA THR A 10 -36.02 38.94 -28.57
C THR A 10 -35.04 37.97 -29.25
N LEU A 11 -33.80 38.38 -29.52
CA LEU A 11 -32.79 37.49 -30.12
C LEU A 11 -31.84 36.80 -29.11
N LEU A 12 -32.02 37.02 -27.81
CA LEU A 12 -31.18 36.42 -26.76
C LEU A 12 -31.72 35.10 -26.18
N ILE A 13 -32.85 34.58 -26.69
CA ILE A 13 -33.52 33.39 -26.12
C ILE A 13 -33.23 32.09 -26.92
N PHE A 14 -32.50 32.17 -28.04
CA PHE A 14 -32.11 30.99 -28.83
C PHE A 14 -30.61 30.69 -28.79
N ILE A 15 -29.94 30.99 -27.68
CA ILE A 15 -28.69 30.29 -27.38
C ILE A 15 -29.12 28.96 -26.74
N PRO A 16 -28.84 27.79 -27.34
CA PRO A 16 -29.01 26.55 -26.64
C PRO A 16 -28.11 26.64 -25.40
N LYS A 17 -28.72 26.70 -24.22
CA LYS A 17 -28.00 26.31 -23.01
C LYS A 17 -27.61 24.87 -23.30
N HIS A 18 -26.32 24.63 -23.54
CA HIS A 18 -25.78 23.29 -23.41
C HIS A 18 -26.20 22.83 -22.02
N SER A 19 -27.28 22.06 -22.00
CA SER A 19 -27.66 21.21 -20.90
C SER A 19 -26.46 20.29 -20.74
N SER A 20 -25.60 20.61 -19.79
CA SER A 20 -24.68 19.63 -19.27
C SER A 20 -25.56 18.64 -18.52
N ALA A 21 -26.16 17.72 -19.27
CA ALA A 21 -26.45 16.41 -18.73
C ALA A 21 -25.14 15.96 -18.09
N GLN A 22 -25.16 15.79 -16.77
CA GLN A 22 -24.08 15.12 -16.05
C GLN A 22 -24.03 13.69 -16.59
N ASP A 23 -23.35 13.54 -17.72
CA ASP A 23 -22.92 12.26 -18.22
C ASP A 23 -21.75 11.81 -17.33
N ASN A 24 -21.67 10.53 -17.06
CA ASN A 24 -20.77 9.88 -16.10
C ASN A 24 -19.28 9.91 -16.55
N GLY A 25 -18.80 11.07 -16.99
CA GLY A 25 -17.42 11.33 -17.39
C GLY A 25 -16.79 12.57 -16.72
N ALA A 26 -17.58 13.40 -16.03
CA ALA A 26 -17.06 14.59 -15.34
C ALA A 26 -16.28 14.26 -14.04
N VAL A 27 -16.56 13.12 -13.40
CA VAL A 27 -15.81 12.65 -12.23
C VAL A 27 -14.41 12.17 -12.63
N ILE A 28 -14.28 11.59 -13.82
CA ILE A 28 -13.00 11.12 -14.38
C ILE A 28 -12.16 12.31 -14.85
N ALA A 29 -12.77 13.33 -15.48
CA ALA A 29 -12.05 14.53 -15.93
C ALA A 29 -11.60 15.46 -14.78
N GLY A 30 -12.35 15.52 -13.67
CA GLY A 30 -11.97 16.31 -12.48
C GLY A 30 -10.76 15.75 -11.74
N ALA A 31 -10.61 14.42 -11.67
CA ALA A 31 -9.47 13.78 -11.02
C ALA A 31 -8.18 13.89 -11.85
N VAL A 32 -8.28 13.81 -13.19
CA VAL A 32 -7.13 13.89 -14.11
C VAL A 32 -6.57 15.32 -14.19
N GLY A 33 -7.42 16.36 -14.17
CA GLY A 33 -6.98 17.76 -14.13
C GLY A 33 -6.34 18.19 -12.80
N ALA A 34 -6.78 17.60 -11.68
CA ALA A 34 -6.28 17.94 -10.34
C ALA A 34 -4.82 17.46 -10.12
N LEU A 35 -4.46 16.27 -10.56
CA LEU A 35 -3.09 15.74 -10.44
C LEU A 35 -2.06 16.52 -11.27
N ALA A 36 -2.47 17.09 -12.41
CA ALA A 36 -1.62 17.93 -13.25
C ALA A 36 -1.55 19.40 -12.78
N ALA A 37 -2.61 19.92 -12.14
CA ALA A 37 -2.69 21.32 -11.67
C ALA A 37 -2.21 21.52 -10.22
N ILE A 38 -2.26 20.49 -9.38
CA ILE A 38 -1.72 20.53 -8.02
C ILE A 38 -0.24 20.17 -8.12
N GLY A 39 0.61 21.19 -8.33
CA GLY A 39 2.06 21.04 -8.14
C GLY A 39 2.35 20.34 -6.82
N ALA A 40 3.42 19.52 -6.77
CA ALA A 40 3.78 18.59 -5.69
C ALA A 40 3.56 19.11 -4.25
N GLY A 41 2.32 19.09 -3.80
CA GLY A 41 1.85 19.67 -2.56
C GLY A 41 1.01 18.67 -1.78
N VAL A 42 0.78 18.96 -0.50
CA VAL A 42 0.12 18.04 0.46
C VAL A 42 -1.24 17.55 -0.05
N ALA A 43 -2.02 18.42 -0.69
CA ALA A 43 -3.33 18.06 -1.25
C ALA A 43 -3.26 16.98 -2.34
N ALA A 44 -2.23 16.98 -3.20
CA ALA A 44 -2.06 15.94 -4.21
C ALA A 44 -1.67 14.59 -3.59
N VAL A 45 -0.89 14.61 -2.51
CA VAL A 45 -0.50 13.38 -1.79
C VAL A 45 -1.73 12.78 -1.09
N GLU A 46 -2.56 13.62 -0.46
CA GLU A 46 -3.79 13.17 0.19
C GLU A 46 -4.78 12.56 -0.80
N GLN A 47 -5.01 13.23 -1.94
CA GLN A 47 -5.88 12.69 -2.99
C GLN A 47 -5.38 11.34 -3.53
N MET A 48 -4.05 11.17 -3.62
CA MET A 48 -3.46 9.91 -4.05
C MET A 48 -3.59 8.82 -2.99
N LYS A 49 -3.47 9.17 -1.71
CA LYS A 49 -3.71 8.28 -0.58
C LYS A 49 -5.16 7.77 -0.63
N GLU A 50 -6.13 8.68 -0.72
CA GLU A 50 -7.55 8.34 -0.85
C GLU A 50 -7.81 7.39 -2.04
N ARG A 51 -7.22 7.68 -3.20
CA ARG A 51 -7.38 6.84 -4.40
C ARG A 51 -6.74 5.46 -4.23
N ALA A 52 -5.57 5.38 -3.60
CA ALA A 52 -4.91 4.11 -3.31
C ALA A 52 -5.74 3.27 -2.33
N GLU A 53 -6.30 3.89 -1.28
CA GLU A 53 -7.17 3.22 -0.29
C GLU A 53 -8.48 2.74 -0.90
N LEU A 54 -9.11 3.54 -1.76
CA LEU A 54 -10.30 3.13 -2.51
C LEU A 54 -10.00 1.89 -3.38
N THR A 55 -8.88 1.91 -4.09
CA THR A 55 -8.47 0.79 -4.96
C THR A 55 -8.24 -0.48 -4.17
N ALA A 56 -7.51 -0.38 -3.06
CA ALA A 56 -7.25 -1.51 -2.17
C ALA A 56 -8.54 -2.06 -1.59
N THR A 57 -9.50 -1.19 -1.28
CA THR A 57 -10.85 -1.55 -0.82
C THR A 57 -11.62 -2.32 -1.88
N GLU A 58 -11.65 -1.82 -3.12
CA GLU A 58 -12.31 -2.51 -4.25
C GLU A 58 -11.69 -3.88 -4.51
N TRP A 59 -10.36 -3.98 -4.49
CA TRP A 59 -9.66 -5.25 -4.65
C TRP A 59 -10.01 -6.21 -3.50
N LEU A 60 -10.01 -5.75 -2.26
CA LEU A 60 -10.35 -6.57 -1.09
C LEU A 60 -11.77 -7.12 -1.20
N LEU A 61 -12.75 -6.27 -1.48
CA LEU A 61 -14.16 -6.68 -1.64
C LEU A 61 -14.36 -7.66 -2.81
N ALA A 62 -13.61 -7.50 -3.90
CA ALA A 62 -13.69 -8.39 -5.06
C ALA A 62 -13.10 -9.79 -4.80
N ASN A 63 -12.13 -9.90 -3.88
CA ASN A 63 -11.41 -11.16 -3.61
C ASN A 63 -11.80 -11.82 -2.28
N ASN A 64 -12.49 -11.09 -1.40
CA ASN A 64 -12.98 -11.55 -0.10
C ASN A 64 -14.46 -11.18 0.09
N PRO A 65 -15.38 -11.79 -0.70
CA PRO A 65 -16.80 -11.43 -0.66
C PRO A 65 -17.47 -11.71 0.70
N GLU A 66 -16.82 -12.48 1.57
CA GLU A 66 -17.25 -12.78 2.94
C GLU A 66 -16.96 -11.66 3.95
N ILE A 67 -16.10 -10.69 3.61
CA ILE A 67 -15.76 -9.60 4.54
C ILE A 67 -16.96 -8.66 4.72
N THR A 68 -17.26 -8.29 5.97
CA THR A 68 -18.47 -7.50 6.29
C THR A 68 -18.17 -6.15 6.94
N SER A 69 -17.07 -6.03 7.69
CA SER A 69 -16.67 -4.81 8.37
C SER A 69 -15.15 -4.79 8.58
N PHE A 70 -14.49 -3.73 8.11
CA PHE A 70 -13.04 -3.58 8.21
C PHE A 70 -12.60 -2.12 8.15
N SER A 71 -11.48 -1.83 8.80
CA SER A 71 -10.68 -0.63 8.62
C SER A 71 -9.57 -0.94 7.61
N LEU A 72 -9.30 -0.02 6.69
CA LEU A 72 -8.20 -0.11 5.73
C LEU A 72 -7.41 1.20 5.78
N GLN A 73 -6.09 1.10 6.02
CA GLN A 73 -5.22 2.26 6.16
C GLN A 73 -3.90 2.05 5.45
N THR A 74 -3.48 3.01 4.63
CA THR A 74 -2.13 3.00 4.04
C THR A 74 -1.05 3.26 5.08
N ILE A 75 0.09 2.58 4.93
CA ILE A 75 1.32 2.89 5.70
C ILE A 75 2.21 3.88 4.94
N ASP A 76 2.20 3.80 3.61
CA ASP A 76 3.27 4.37 2.81
C ASP A 76 3.13 5.86 2.47
N PHE A 77 1.98 6.50 2.68
CA PHE A 77 1.70 7.86 2.20
C PHE A 77 2.02 8.98 3.20
N ASP A 78 2.18 8.66 4.48
CA ASP A 78 2.35 9.68 5.52
C ASP A 78 3.72 10.40 5.40
N GLY A 79 3.67 11.72 5.18
CA GLY A 79 4.83 12.61 5.15
C GLY A 79 5.75 12.49 3.93
N LYS A 80 5.34 11.77 2.88
CA LYS A 80 6.17 11.56 1.67
C LYS A 80 5.77 12.47 0.51
N LYS A 81 6.73 12.74 -0.39
CA LYS A 81 6.48 13.50 -1.63
C LYS A 81 5.98 12.55 -2.72
N LEU A 82 5.14 13.03 -3.63
CA LEU A 82 4.57 12.24 -4.72
C LEU A 82 5.62 11.51 -5.58
N LYS A 83 6.76 12.16 -5.88
CA LYS A 83 7.88 11.54 -6.61
C LYS A 83 8.53 10.38 -5.87
N ASP A 84 8.50 10.41 -4.54
CA ASP A 84 9.04 9.34 -3.69
C ASP A 84 8.04 8.17 -3.62
N MET A 85 6.78 8.40 -4.01
CA MET A 85 5.73 7.39 -4.12
C MET A 85 5.72 6.72 -5.49
N SER A 86 5.85 7.47 -6.58
CA SER A 86 5.94 6.87 -7.91
C SER A 86 7.16 5.96 -8.10
N SER A 87 8.19 6.13 -7.26
CA SER A 87 9.37 5.27 -7.17
C SER A 87 9.25 4.14 -6.14
N ALA A 88 8.20 4.13 -5.32
CA ALA A 88 7.93 3.01 -4.42
C ALA A 88 7.59 1.77 -5.24
N SER A 89 8.17 0.63 -4.84
CA SER A 89 8.01 -0.69 -5.45
C SER A 89 7.03 -1.60 -4.69
N VAL A 90 6.59 -1.15 -3.51
CA VAL A 90 5.50 -1.76 -2.75
C VAL A 90 4.69 -0.67 -2.06
N ILE A 91 3.37 -0.79 -2.11
CA ILE A 91 2.41 -0.05 -1.32
C ILE A 91 1.75 -0.99 -0.34
N THR A 92 1.61 -0.55 0.91
CA THR A 92 1.14 -1.42 1.99
C THR A 92 -0.09 -0.86 2.68
N PHE A 93 -1.06 -1.73 2.93
CA PHE A 93 -2.30 -1.39 3.64
C PHE A 93 -2.48 -2.31 4.84
N LYS A 94 -2.75 -1.73 6.00
CA LYS A 94 -3.24 -2.45 7.19
C LYS A 94 -4.73 -2.62 7.07
N ILE A 95 -5.20 -3.85 7.23
CA ILE A 95 -6.60 -4.21 7.25
C ILE A 95 -6.92 -4.81 8.61
N GLN A 96 -7.93 -4.28 9.29
CA GLN A 96 -8.37 -4.83 10.55
C GLN A 96 -9.89 -4.88 10.61
N GLU A 97 -10.43 -6.08 10.78
CA GLU A 97 -11.86 -6.28 10.98
C GLU A 97 -12.32 -5.73 12.34
N PHE A 98 -13.61 -5.42 12.45
CA PHE A 98 -14.22 -4.94 13.69
C PHE A 98 -15.70 -5.29 13.74
N VAL A 99 -16.31 -5.26 14.93
CA VAL A 99 -17.77 -5.39 15.09
C VAL A 99 -18.44 -4.02 15.03
N PRO A 100 -19.38 -3.76 14.10
CA PRO A 100 -20.06 -2.47 14.00
C PRO A 100 -20.78 -2.08 15.29
N SER A 101 -20.42 -0.93 15.86
CA SER A 101 -21.02 -0.35 17.06
C SER A 101 -20.76 1.18 17.10
N ASP A 102 -21.31 1.90 18.08
CA ASP A 102 -20.96 3.32 18.27
C ASP A 102 -19.52 3.41 18.78
N LYS A 103 -18.64 4.05 18.00
CA LYS A 103 -17.18 4.10 18.23
C LYS A 103 -16.56 2.70 18.38
N PRO A 104 -16.54 1.89 17.31
CA PRO A 104 -16.06 0.53 17.39
C PRO A 104 -14.56 0.49 17.70
N GLU A 105 -14.16 -0.53 18.46
CA GLU A 105 -12.75 -0.87 18.65
C GLU A 105 -12.29 -1.78 17.50
N LEU A 106 -11.03 -1.65 17.09
CA LEU A 106 -10.43 -2.54 16.09
C LEU A 106 -9.90 -3.77 16.83
N ASP A 107 -10.72 -4.80 16.96
CA ASP A 107 -10.46 -6.01 17.75
C ASP A 107 -10.54 -7.31 16.93
N GLY A 108 -10.88 -7.21 15.65
CA GLY A 108 -11.02 -8.34 14.75
C GLY A 108 -9.72 -8.77 14.09
N LYS A 109 -9.89 -9.62 13.07
CA LYS A 109 -8.80 -10.20 12.29
C LYS A 109 -7.92 -9.11 11.68
N LYS A 110 -6.61 -9.26 11.85
CA LYS A 110 -5.58 -8.41 11.24
C LYS A 110 -5.04 -9.03 9.96
N GLN A 111 -4.93 -8.22 8.91
CA GLN A 111 -4.37 -8.60 7.62
C GLN A 111 -3.58 -7.43 7.03
N VAL A 112 -2.65 -7.75 6.13
CA VAL A 112 -1.84 -6.77 5.40
C VAL A 112 -2.01 -7.04 3.92
N LEU A 113 -2.37 -6.01 3.16
CA LEU A 113 -2.39 -6.07 1.71
C LEU A 113 -1.13 -5.42 1.16
N LEU A 114 -0.32 -6.22 0.47
CA LEU A 114 0.88 -5.76 -0.23
C LEU A 114 0.57 -5.60 -1.72
N GLY A 115 0.65 -4.38 -2.23
CA GLY A 115 0.59 -4.08 -3.65
C GLY A 115 1.99 -3.87 -4.19
N PHE A 116 2.54 -4.84 -4.90
CA PHE A 116 3.83 -4.68 -5.59
C PHE A 116 3.62 -3.92 -6.89
N THR A 117 4.33 -2.81 -7.04
CA THR A 117 4.10 -1.86 -8.10
C THR A 117 5.23 -1.91 -9.13
N SER A 118 4.86 -1.91 -10.42
CA SER A 118 5.81 -1.79 -11.52
C SER A 118 6.03 -0.32 -11.93
N HIS A 119 7.07 -0.07 -12.72
CA HIS A 119 7.40 1.30 -13.16
C HIS A 119 6.22 2.02 -13.84
N GLY A 120 5.99 3.27 -13.43
CA GLY A 120 4.88 4.09 -13.95
C GLY A 120 3.50 3.60 -13.52
N TRP A 121 3.39 2.96 -12.36
CA TRP A 121 2.11 2.68 -11.69
C TRP A 121 1.41 3.97 -11.24
N ILE A 122 2.16 5.06 -11.04
CA ILE A 122 1.63 6.42 -10.98
C ILE A 122 2.02 7.13 -12.27
N ASN A 123 1.04 7.73 -12.95
CA ASN A 123 1.23 8.55 -14.14
C ASN A 123 0.31 9.79 -14.09
N GLU A 124 0.29 10.58 -15.16
CA GLU A 124 -0.53 11.80 -15.28
C GLU A 124 -2.05 11.54 -15.18
N TYR A 125 -2.50 10.31 -15.41
CA TYR A 125 -3.90 9.86 -15.25
C TYR A 125 -4.18 9.28 -13.83
N GLY A 126 -3.15 9.25 -12.97
CA GLY A 126 -3.19 8.73 -11.61
C GLY A 126 -2.64 7.32 -11.48
N ILE A 127 -3.32 6.47 -10.71
CA ILE A 127 -2.85 5.10 -10.43
C ILE A 127 -3.29 4.14 -11.56
N ASP A 128 -2.33 3.41 -12.12
CA ASP A 128 -2.56 2.30 -13.07
C ASP A 128 -2.56 0.96 -12.33
N PHE A 129 -3.77 0.46 -12.09
CA PHE A 129 -4.01 -0.74 -11.30
C PHE A 129 -3.52 -2.03 -11.95
N ASN A 130 -3.39 -2.05 -13.29
CA ASN A 130 -2.87 -3.21 -14.00
C ASN A 130 -1.37 -3.43 -13.73
N LYS A 131 -0.71 -2.45 -13.11
CA LYS A 131 0.70 -2.51 -12.71
C LYS A 131 0.88 -2.83 -11.23
N ILE A 132 -0.16 -3.30 -10.55
CA ILE A 132 -0.11 -3.67 -9.15
C ILE A 132 -0.41 -5.15 -8.99
N LYS A 133 0.55 -5.91 -8.44
CA LYS A 133 0.35 -7.31 -8.05
C LYS A 133 0.06 -7.37 -6.55
N TRP A 134 -1.10 -7.90 -6.19
CA TRP A 134 -1.63 -7.89 -4.84
C TRP A 134 -1.38 -9.21 -4.10
N PHE A 135 -1.00 -9.11 -2.83
CA PHE A 135 -0.90 -10.24 -1.91
C PHE A 135 -1.56 -9.89 -0.59
N LEU A 136 -2.60 -10.65 -0.22
CA LEU A 136 -3.27 -10.52 1.07
C LEU A 136 -2.63 -11.48 2.07
N ILE A 137 -2.03 -10.93 3.10
CA ILE A 137 -1.23 -11.64 4.09
C ILE A 137 -1.93 -11.57 5.44
N ASP A 138 -2.19 -12.71 6.06
CA ASP A 138 -2.65 -12.79 7.45
C ASP A 138 -1.48 -13.03 8.41
N GLU A 139 -1.77 -13.11 9.71
CA GLU A 139 -0.73 -13.34 10.73
C GLU A 139 0.04 -14.64 10.49
N ALA A 140 -0.63 -15.71 10.05
CA ALA A 140 -0.01 -17.02 9.84
C ALA A 140 0.95 -16.97 8.66
N GLU A 141 0.54 -16.39 7.54
CA GLU A 141 1.39 -16.20 6.37
C GLU A 141 2.52 -15.23 6.67
N TRP A 142 2.24 -14.12 7.36
CA TRP A 142 3.29 -13.18 7.80
C TRP A 142 4.35 -13.87 8.67
N THR A 143 3.92 -14.71 9.61
CA THR A 143 4.84 -15.49 10.46
C THR A 143 5.76 -16.35 9.59
N LYS A 144 5.21 -17.11 8.63
CA LYS A 144 6.00 -17.93 7.70
C LYS A 144 6.98 -17.09 6.88
N MET A 145 6.53 -15.94 6.38
CA MET A 145 7.38 -15.01 5.65
C MET A 145 8.55 -14.55 6.52
N MET A 146 8.30 -14.15 7.77
CA MET A 146 9.33 -13.67 8.67
C MET A 146 10.28 -14.78 9.12
N VAL A 147 9.80 -16.01 9.33
CA VAL A 147 10.66 -17.18 9.58
C VAL A 147 11.61 -17.40 8.41
N ALA A 148 11.09 -17.43 7.17
CA ALA A 148 11.92 -17.60 5.98
C ALA A 148 12.96 -16.47 5.84
N TYR A 149 12.54 -15.21 6.08
CA TYR A 149 13.45 -14.07 6.08
C TYR A 149 14.56 -14.19 7.13
N VAL A 150 14.22 -14.52 8.38
CA VAL A 150 15.21 -14.66 9.45
C VAL A 150 16.17 -15.83 9.20
N LYS A 151 15.70 -16.93 8.60
CA LYS A 151 16.56 -18.03 8.16
C LYS A 151 17.56 -17.59 7.10
N VAL A 152 17.20 -16.68 6.23
CA VAL A 152 18.15 -16.11 5.24
C VAL A 152 19.11 -15.13 5.92
N ALA A 153 18.61 -14.32 6.85
CA ALA A 153 19.36 -13.24 7.46
C ALA A 153 20.26 -13.66 8.62
N SER A 154 20.15 -14.89 9.15
CA SER A 154 20.85 -15.34 10.36
C SER A 154 21.32 -16.79 10.30
N SER A 155 22.12 -17.20 11.29
CA SER A 155 22.53 -18.60 11.47
C SER A 155 21.43 -19.51 12.04
N GLU A 156 20.34 -18.96 12.55
CA GLU A 156 19.24 -19.74 13.12
C GLU A 156 18.38 -20.35 12.01
N LYS A 157 18.09 -21.65 12.12
CA LYS A 157 17.40 -22.44 11.09
C LYS A 157 16.21 -23.24 11.64
N ASN A 158 16.02 -23.29 12.95
CA ASN A 158 14.96 -24.06 13.60
C ASN A 158 13.63 -23.31 13.54
N ASP A 159 12.67 -23.85 12.78
CA ASP A 159 11.39 -23.17 12.51
C ASP A 159 10.57 -22.92 13.78
N ALA A 160 10.41 -23.92 14.65
CA ALA A 160 9.62 -23.79 15.88
C ALA A 160 10.20 -22.73 16.85
N SER A 161 11.53 -22.67 16.98
CA SER A 161 12.21 -21.65 17.76
C SER A 161 12.00 -20.26 17.17
N LEU A 162 12.14 -20.13 15.84
CA LEU A 162 11.97 -18.87 15.13
C LEU A 162 10.55 -18.32 15.25
N GLU A 163 9.55 -19.16 15.06
CA GLU A 163 8.14 -18.76 15.20
C GLU A 163 7.86 -18.22 16.60
N SER A 164 8.30 -18.93 17.65
CA SER A 164 8.13 -18.47 19.03
C SER A 164 8.86 -17.15 19.28
N ILE A 165 10.11 -17.03 18.84
CA ILE A 165 10.91 -15.79 19.03
C ILE A 165 10.31 -14.61 18.27
N LEU A 166 9.75 -14.83 17.08
CA LEU A 166 9.12 -13.78 16.28
C LEU A 166 7.79 -13.33 16.86
N ARG A 167 7.02 -14.21 17.49
CA ARG A 167 5.77 -13.84 18.17
C ARG A 167 6.00 -12.99 19.43
N ASP A 168 7.06 -13.29 20.17
CA ASP A 168 7.40 -12.60 21.42
C ASP A 168 8.41 -11.44 21.22
N GLY A 169 8.88 -11.26 19.99
CA GLY A 169 10.02 -10.43 19.66
C GLY A 169 9.68 -9.24 18.78
N LYS A 170 10.69 -8.38 18.59
CA LYS A 170 10.65 -7.27 17.64
C LYS A 170 11.78 -7.41 16.63
N ILE A 171 11.43 -7.37 15.35
CA ILE A 171 12.41 -7.25 14.28
C ILE A 171 13.08 -5.87 14.40
N VAL A 172 14.41 -5.83 14.31
CA VAL A 172 15.21 -4.61 14.31
C VAL A 172 16.31 -4.72 13.27
N ASN A 173 17.00 -3.61 13.01
CA ASN A 173 18.06 -3.53 11.99
C ASN A 173 19.13 -4.63 12.12
N LYS A 174 19.45 -5.07 13.35
CA LYS A 174 20.55 -6.01 13.59
C LYS A 174 20.09 -7.44 13.84
N GLY A 175 18.78 -7.73 13.77
CA GLY A 175 18.26 -9.02 14.20
C GLY A 175 16.87 -8.98 14.79
N VAL A 176 16.53 -10.00 15.57
CA VAL A 176 15.31 -10.06 16.37
C VAL A 176 15.66 -9.87 17.84
N ARG A 177 14.95 -8.94 18.51
CA ARG A 177 15.09 -8.68 19.94
C ARG A 177 13.91 -9.21 20.72
N VAL A 178 14.18 -9.84 21.87
CA VAL A 178 13.17 -10.20 22.86
C VAL A 178 13.54 -9.51 24.16
N LYS A 179 12.60 -8.77 24.77
CA LYS A 179 12.81 -8.03 26.05
C LYS A 179 14.13 -7.25 26.06
N SER A 180 14.39 -6.48 25.01
CA SER A 180 15.61 -5.67 24.79
C SER A 180 16.92 -6.42 24.55
N LYS A 181 16.95 -7.75 24.68
CA LYS A 181 18.12 -8.58 24.36
C LYS A 181 18.11 -8.96 22.88
N MET A 182 19.28 -8.92 22.23
CA MET A 182 19.43 -9.46 20.87
C MET A 182 19.41 -11.00 20.94
N THR A 183 18.33 -11.61 20.47
CA THR A 183 18.13 -13.06 20.51
C THR A 183 18.66 -13.70 19.25
N ILE A 184 18.36 -13.12 18.08
CA ILE A 184 18.80 -13.63 16.79
C ILE A 184 19.55 -12.52 16.06
N PRO A 185 20.89 -12.53 16.02
CA PRO A 185 21.66 -11.55 15.28
C PRO A 185 21.60 -11.85 13.77
N PHE A 186 21.41 -10.80 12.97
CA PHE A 186 21.53 -10.90 11.52
C PHE A 186 22.99 -10.78 11.06
N TYR A 187 23.29 -11.39 9.92
CA TYR A 187 24.60 -11.31 9.28
C TYR A 187 24.98 -9.85 8.95
N GLN A 188 26.25 -9.54 9.12
CA GLN A 188 26.84 -8.27 8.70
C GLN A 188 27.51 -8.47 7.35
N LEU A 189 26.72 -8.33 6.29
CA LEU A 189 27.17 -8.50 4.92
C LEU A 189 27.74 -7.19 4.38
N SER A 190 28.68 -7.29 3.44
CA SER A 190 29.07 -6.17 2.57
C SER A 190 27.91 -5.83 1.63
N GLY A 191 27.85 -4.58 1.13
CA GLY A 191 26.73 -4.11 0.30
C GLY A 191 26.60 -4.80 -1.06
N ASP A 192 27.66 -5.44 -1.53
CA ASP A 192 27.70 -6.25 -2.74
C ASP A 192 27.36 -7.74 -2.51
N MET A 193 27.06 -8.14 -1.27
CA MET A 193 26.75 -9.52 -0.91
C MET A 193 25.26 -9.73 -0.69
N TYR A 194 24.73 -10.81 -1.27
CA TYR A 194 23.32 -11.17 -1.20
C TYR A 194 23.17 -12.60 -0.70
N VAL A 195 22.22 -12.83 0.20
CA VAL A 195 21.78 -14.17 0.59
C VAL A 195 20.34 -14.34 0.12
N VAL A 196 20.04 -15.46 -0.52
CA VAL A 196 18.75 -15.68 -1.19
C VAL A 196 18.15 -17.01 -0.75
N THR A 197 16.84 -17.06 -0.56
CA THR A 197 16.08 -18.30 -0.48
C THR A 197 14.88 -18.26 -1.43
N ASP A 198 14.49 -19.43 -1.90
CA ASP A 198 13.20 -19.60 -2.55
C ASP A 198 12.11 -19.62 -1.46
N TYR A 199 11.08 -18.78 -1.59
CA TYR A 199 9.99 -18.71 -0.61
C TYR A 199 8.74 -19.42 -1.13
N SER A 200 8.28 -19.04 -2.32
CA SER A 200 7.11 -19.63 -2.97
C SER A 200 7.30 -19.72 -4.49
N SER A 201 6.35 -20.31 -5.21
CA SER A 201 6.35 -20.31 -6.68
C SER A 201 6.39 -18.91 -7.29
N GLU A 202 5.99 -17.88 -6.54
CA GLU A 202 5.89 -16.51 -7.03
C GLU A 202 7.06 -15.62 -6.58
N MET A 203 7.75 -15.97 -5.50
CA MET A 203 8.71 -15.05 -4.87
C MET A 203 9.93 -15.73 -4.25
N LYS A 204 11.04 -14.99 -4.27
CA LYS A 204 12.27 -15.30 -3.52
C LYS A 204 12.51 -14.21 -2.49
N PHE A 205 13.05 -14.58 -1.33
CA PHE A 205 13.52 -13.60 -0.37
C PHE A 205 15.01 -13.41 -0.47
N ILE A 206 15.42 -12.15 -0.32
CA ILE A 206 16.78 -11.69 -0.43
C ILE A 206 17.10 -10.88 0.81
N TYR A 207 18.23 -11.18 1.42
CA TYR A 207 18.80 -10.38 2.49
C TYR A 207 20.04 -9.67 1.96
N ASN A 208 19.99 -8.34 1.95
CA ASN A 208 21.12 -7.45 1.76
C ASN A 208 20.90 -6.18 2.60
N GLU A 209 21.98 -5.57 3.08
CA GLU A 209 21.98 -4.30 3.80
C GLU A 209 20.92 -4.24 4.92
N ARG A 210 20.77 -5.35 5.66
CA ARG A 210 19.82 -5.47 6.77
C ARG A 210 18.35 -5.21 6.39
N SER A 211 17.99 -5.51 5.15
CA SER A 211 16.65 -5.29 4.61
C SER A 211 16.06 -6.59 4.04
N LEU A 212 14.73 -6.64 3.97
CA LEU A 212 14.00 -7.70 3.28
C LEU A 212 13.77 -7.28 1.82
N GLY A 213 14.46 -7.97 0.92
CA GLY A 213 14.19 -7.95 -0.51
C GLY A 213 13.24 -9.09 -0.89
N ILE A 214 12.27 -8.81 -1.75
CA ILE A 214 11.34 -9.75 -2.33
C ILE A 214 11.51 -9.65 -3.84
N PHE A 215 12.00 -10.73 -4.45
CA PHE A 215 12.09 -10.85 -5.90
C PHE A 215 10.86 -11.57 -6.43
N LEU A 216 10.06 -10.87 -7.24
CA LEU A 216 8.90 -11.44 -7.92
C LEU A 216 9.36 -12.20 -9.16
N LYS A 217 9.08 -13.49 -9.21
CA LYS A 217 9.59 -14.37 -10.28
C LYS A 217 8.97 -14.06 -11.64
N ASP A 218 7.68 -13.68 -11.66
CA ASP A 218 6.94 -13.43 -12.90
C ASP A 218 7.42 -12.15 -13.59
N THR A 219 7.48 -11.05 -12.85
CA THR A 219 7.86 -9.73 -13.39
C THR A 219 9.38 -9.52 -13.40
N ARG A 220 10.13 -10.34 -12.65
CA ARG A 220 11.57 -10.22 -12.40
C ARG A 220 11.96 -8.93 -11.68
N ASP A 221 11.02 -8.35 -10.94
CA ASP A 221 11.24 -7.16 -10.14
C ASP A 221 11.81 -7.51 -8.77
N LEU A 222 12.85 -6.78 -8.34
CA LEU A 222 13.33 -6.80 -6.97
C LEU A 222 12.72 -5.63 -6.20
N VAL A 223 11.94 -5.96 -5.20
CA VAL A 223 11.28 -5.00 -4.32
C VAL A 223 11.90 -5.09 -2.93
N GLN A 224 12.12 -3.95 -2.29
CA GLN A 224 12.70 -3.91 -0.95
C GLN A 224 11.70 -3.29 0.00
N ILE A 225 11.26 -4.05 1.00
CA ILE A 225 10.46 -3.52 2.09
C ILE A 225 11.39 -2.72 2.98
N LYS A 226 11.10 -1.43 3.13
CA LYS A 226 11.87 -0.55 4.02
C LYS A 226 11.78 -1.08 5.45
N ARG A 227 12.89 -0.95 6.19
CA ARG A 227 12.96 -1.37 7.59
C ARG A 227 11.82 -0.82 8.44
N GLY A 228 11.48 0.46 8.30
CA GLY A 228 10.40 1.09 9.06
C GLY A 228 9.08 0.37 8.85
N SER A 229 8.71 0.15 7.58
CA SER A 229 7.51 -0.61 7.20
C SER A 229 7.57 -2.05 7.70
N LEU A 230 8.71 -2.75 7.59
CA LEU A 230 8.86 -4.12 8.10
C LEU A 230 8.59 -4.21 9.61
N ILE A 231 9.13 -3.25 10.39
CA ILE A 231 8.91 -3.18 11.84
C ILE A 231 7.46 -2.88 12.13
N GLU A 232 6.88 -1.85 11.51
CA GLU A 232 5.49 -1.46 11.72
C GLU A 232 4.51 -2.59 11.37
N LEU A 233 4.76 -3.34 10.30
CA LEU A 233 3.95 -4.50 9.94
C LEU A 233 4.06 -5.63 10.95
N HIS A 234 5.27 -5.89 11.45
CA HIS A 234 5.48 -6.91 12.46
C HIS A 234 4.81 -6.54 13.78
N GLU A 235 4.92 -5.28 14.20
CA GLU A 235 4.22 -4.75 15.37
C GLU A 235 2.71 -4.75 15.15
N PHE A 236 2.22 -4.44 13.95
CA PHE A 236 0.78 -4.51 13.65
C PHE A 236 0.21 -5.90 13.96
N PHE A 237 0.90 -6.97 13.56
CA PHE A 237 0.43 -8.34 13.83
C PHE A 237 0.56 -8.76 15.30
N PHE A 238 1.64 -8.40 16.00
CA PHE A 238 1.98 -9.01 17.30
C PHE A 238 1.94 -8.06 18.51
N ASP A 239 1.98 -6.75 18.31
CA ASP A 239 1.76 -5.78 19.37
C ASP A 239 0.25 -5.47 19.47
N ASN A 240 -0.25 -5.40 20.70
CA ASN A 240 -1.60 -4.96 21.07
C ASN A 240 -1.54 -3.59 21.73
#